data_AF-A0A8D8VUT1-F1
#
_entry.id   AF-A0A8D8VUT1-F1
#
_cell.length_a   1.000
_cell.length_b   1.000
_cell.length_c   1.000
_cell.angle_alpha   90.00
_cell.angle_beta   90.00
_cell.angle_gamma   90.00
#
_symmetry.space_group_name_H-M   'P 1'
#
loop_
_entity.id
_entity.type
_entity.pdbx_description
1 polymer ?
#
loop_
_entity_poly.entity_id
_entity_poly.type
_entity_poly.pdbx_seq_one_letter_code
_entity_poly.pdbx_strand_id
1 'polypeptide(L)'
;MPLALLKEVYHALVQSALEYGVCGYGRADKTLKKSLEVIQNSLLKIIYRKNKRYSTSALYKNMKVLNLNNLFFKNICTHVYQNKNTLIKYKEHNYKLRTPNIQMDRFRTTKGQHAVNYIGIKLYSTIPQKIKNHENDKKFKLELKGWLKKVQGN
;
A
#
# COMPACT_ATOMS: atom_id res chain seq x y z
N MET A 1 -2.13 -26.90 16.23
CA MET A 1 -2.56 -25.52 16.50
C MET A 1 -3.78 -25.19 15.62
N PRO A 2 -4.83 -24.59 16.18
CA PRO A 2 -5.98 -24.12 15.42
C PRO A 2 -5.58 -22.98 14.47
N LEU A 3 -6.19 -22.94 13.29
CA LEU A 3 -5.88 -21.96 12.24
C LEU A 3 -6.11 -20.50 12.70
N ALA A 4 -7.08 -20.28 13.59
CA ALA A 4 -7.40 -18.95 14.13
C ALA A 4 -6.20 -18.35 14.89
N LEU A 5 -5.62 -19.11 15.83
CA LEU A 5 -4.45 -18.68 16.60
C LEU A 5 -3.27 -18.34 15.68
N LEU A 6 -3.04 -19.15 14.65
CA LEU A 6 -1.93 -18.93 13.74
C LEU A 6 -2.11 -17.66 12.88
N LYS A 7 -3.36 -17.28 12.58
CA LYS A 7 -3.67 -16.01 11.95
C LYS A 7 -3.39 -14.82 12.86
N GLU A 8 -3.74 -14.93 14.14
CA GLU A 8 -3.45 -13.89 15.14
C GLU A 8 -1.96 -13.69 15.31
N VAL A 9 -1.19 -14.77 15.47
CA VAL A 9 0.28 -14.73 15.56
C VAL A 9 0.90 -14.07 14.32
N TYR A 10 0.40 -14.39 13.13
CA TYR A 10 0.85 -13.73 11.90
C TYR A 10 0.58 -12.22 11.93
N HIS A 11 -0.61 -11.81 12.35
CA HIS A 11 -0.95 -10.39 12.44
C HIS A 11 -0.12 -9.66 13.51
N ALA A 12 0.13 -10.32 14.64
CA ALA A 12 0.88 -9.74 15.75
C ALA A 12 2.38 -9.58 15.46
N LEU A 13 2.99 -10.51 14.72
CA LEU A 13 4.44 -10.52 14.48
C LEU A 13 4.81 -10.09 13.06
N VAL A 14 4.25 -10.75 12.05
CA VAL A 14 4.66 -10.56 10.66
C VAL A 14 4.10 -9.27 10.12
N GLN A 15 2.79 -9.06 10.28
CA GLN A 15 2.13 -7.87 9.76
C GLN A 15 2.63 -6.59 10.45
N SER A 16 2.82 -6.62 11.77
CA SER A 16 3.34 -5.48 12.53
C SER A 16 4.77 -5.11 12.11
N ALA A 17 5.67 -6.09 11.97
CA ALA A 17 7.04 -5.86 11.49
C ALA A 17 7.07 -5.35 10.04
N LEU A 18 6.19 -5.88 9.17
CA LEU A 18 6.05 -5.42 7.79
C LEU A 18 5.49 -4.00 7.71
N GLU A 19 4.55 -3.63 8.58
CA GLU A 19 3.99 -2.29 8.61
C GLU A 19 5.00 -1.26 9.11
N TYR A 20 5.77 -1.61 10.15
CA TYR A 20 6.81 -0.74 10.71
C TYR A 20 7.87 -0.38 9.68
N GLY A 21 8.42 -1.38 8.98
CA GLY A 21 9.52 -1.15 8.05
C GLY A 21 9.12 -0.66 6.65
N VAL A 22 7.82 -0.62 6.33
CA VAL A 22 7.35 -0.34 4.97
C VAL A 22 7.81 1.02 4.43
N CYS A 23 8.01 1.99 5.31
CA CYS A 23 8.53 3.30 4.95
C CYS A 23 9.97 3.23 4.41
N GLY A 24 10.77 2.28 4.90
CA GLY A 24 12.16 2.10 4.47
C GLY A 24 12.29 1.28 3.19
N TYR A 25 11.72 0.07 3.15
CA TYR A 25 11.89 -0.83 1.99
C TYR A 25 10.81 -0.71 0.93
N GLY A 26 9.77 0.10 1.14
CA GLY A 26 8.68 0.25 0.21
C GLY A 26 9.10 0.76 -1.17
N ARG A 27 10.27 1.38 -1.29
CA ARG A 27 10.91 1.72 -2.58
C ARG A 27 12.34 1.21 -2.74
N ALA A 28 12.71 0.22 -1.95
CA ALA A 28 13.94 -0.51 -2.13
C ALA A 28 13.98 -1.23 -3.48
N ASP A 29 15.15 -1.77 -3.79
CA ASP A 29 15.38 -2.51 -5.02
C ASP A 29 14.42 -3.69 -5.18
N LYS A 30 14.15 -4.05 -6.44
CA LYS A 30 13.25 -5.16 -6.80
C LYS A 30 13.70 -6.48 -6.16
N THR A 31 15.00 -6.69 -6.01
CA THR A 31 15.57 -7.89 -5.37
C THR A 31 15.14 -8.01 -3.90
N LEU A 32 15.29 -6.94 -3.12
CA LEU A 32 14.89 -6.93 -1.71
C LEU A 32 13.39 -7.14 -1.53
N LYS A 33 12.58 -6.44 -2.36
CA LYS A 33 11.12 -6.60 -2.34
C LYS A 33 10.69 -8.02 -2.67
N LYS A 34 11.31 -8.63 -3.68
CA LYS A 34 11.04 -10.01 -4.07
C LYS A 34 11.39 -10.97 -2.95
N SER A 35 12.49 -10.75 -2.23
CA SER A 35 12.86 -11.56 -1.05
C SER A 35 11.79 -11.47 0.04
N LEU A 36 11.35 -10.26 0.39
CA LEU A 36 10.27 -10.05 1.38
C LEU A 36 8.95 -10.70 0.96
N GLU A 37 8.57 -10.58 -0.32
CA GLU A 37 7.38 -11.24 -0.88
C GLU A 37 7.50 -12.77 -0.81
N VAL A 38 8.68 -13.34 -1.09
CA VAL A 38 8.93 -14.79 -0.98
C VAL A 38 8.80 -15.25 0.48
N ILE A 39 9.31 -14.49 1.44
CA ILE A 39 9.17 -14.78 2.87
C ILE A 39 7.68 -14.75 3.26
N GLN A 40 6.97 -13.67 2.92
CA GLN A 40 5.53 -13.54 3.21
C GLN A 40 4.73 -14.70 2.60
N ASN A 41 4.98 -15.03 1.34
CA ASN A 41 4.35 -16.14 0.63
C ASN A 41 4.64 -17.50 1.28
N SER A 42 5.86 -17.70 1.76
CA SER A 42 6.28 -18.94 2.41
C SER A 42 5.58 -19.09 3.75
N LEU A 43 5.50 -18.01 4.54
CA LEU A 43 4.75 -18.00 5.81
C LEU A 43 3.28 -18.35 5.58
N LEU A 44 2.61 -17.73 4.59
CA LEU A 44 1.22 -18.07 4.27
C LEU A 44 1.07 -19.56 3.91
N LYS A 45 1.98 -20.14 3.13
CA LYS A 45 1.94 -21.55 2.77
C LYS A 45 2.12 -22.47 3.98
N ILE A 46 3.02 -22.11 4.91
CA ILE A 46 3.23 -22.84 6.17
C ILE A 46 1.95 -22.79 7.03
N ILE A 47 1.35 -21.61 7.17
CA ILE A 47 0.13 -21.40 7.97
C ILE A 47 -1.03 -22.26 7.46
N TYR A 48 -1.21 -22.32 6.15
CA TYR A 48 -2.27 -23.11 5.52
C TYR A 48 -1.86 -24.55 5.18
N ARG A 49 -0.65 -24.98 5.55
CA ARG A 49 -0.07 -26.30 5.23
C ARG A 49 -0.22 -26.66 3.74
N LYS A 50 0.08 -25.71 2.86
CA LYS A 50 0.01 -25.90 1.40
C LYS A 50 1.39 -26.11 0.80
N ASN A 51 1.42 -26.82 -0.32
CA ASN A 51 2.65 -27.07 -1.07
C ASN A 51 3.30 -25.78 -1.59
N LYS A 52 4.62 -25.84 -1.80
CA LYS A 52 5.41 -24.72 -2.34
C LYS A 52 4.88 -24.20 -3.69
N ARG A 53 4.25 -25.06 -4.50
CA ARG A 53 3.65 -24.72 -5.81
C ARG A 53 2.23 -24.16 -5.74
N TYR A 54 1.60 -24.12 -4.57
CA TYR A 54 0.24 -23.63 -4.43
C TYR A 54 0.15 -22.12 -4.71
N SER A 55 -0.92 -21.70 -5.38
CA SER A 55 -1.16 -20.30 -5.73
C SER A 55 -1.26 -19.43 -4.48
N THR A 56 -0.39 -18.41 -4.38
CA THR A 56 -0.34 -17.48 -3.26
C THR A 56 -1.52 -16.51 -3.27
N SER A 57 -2.06 -16.16 -4.44
CA SER A 57 -3.21 -15.27 -4.58
C SER A 57 -4.43 -15.77 -3.80
N ALA A 58 -4.71 -17.08 -3.87
CA ALA A 58 -5.78 -17.70 -3.09
C ALA A 58 -5.54 -17.60 -1.58
N LEU A 59 -4.28 -17.75 -1.13
CA LEU A 59 -3.91 -17.66 0.29
C LEU A 59 -4.11 -16.24 0.85
N TYR A 60 -3.76 -15.22 0.07
CA TYR A 60 -4.00 -13.83 0.47
C TYR A 60 -5.49 -13.52 0.60
N LYS A 61 -6.33 -14.01 -0.32
CA LYS A 61 -7.79 -13.86 -0.24
C LYS A 61 -8.33 -14.51 1.04
N ASN A 62 -7.90 -15.75 1.32
CA ASN A 62 -8.34 -16.50 2.51
C ASN A 62 -7.88 -15.85 3.83
N MET A 63 -6.67 -15.28 3.86
CA MET A 63 -6.13 -14.63 5.05
C MET A 63 -6.57 -13.16 5.19
N LYS A 64 -7.17 -12.56 4.16
CA LYS A 64 -7.58 -11.16 4.12
C LYS A 64 -6.43 -10.16 4.37
N VAL A 65 -5.21 -10.55 3.99
CA VAL A 65 -3.95 -9.78 4.15
C VAL A 65 -3.58 -9.08 2.84
N LEU A 66 -2.93 -7.92 2.95
CA LEU A 66 -2.41 -7.17 1.81
C LEU A 66 -1.01 -7.67 1.44
N ASN A 67 -0.73 -7.72 0.14
CA ASN A 67 0.64 -7.89 -0.36
C ASN A 67 1.53 -6.72 0.07
N LEU A 68 2.84 -6.93 0.13
CA LEU A 68 3.84 -5.91 0.47
C LEU A 68 3.64 -4.59 -0.31
N ASN A 69 3.44 -4.65 -1.63
CA ASN A 69 3.22 -3.46 -2.46
C ASN A 69 1.93 -2.71 -2.09
N ASN A 70 0.86 -3.45 -1.79
CA ASN A 70 -0.42 -2.85 -1.38
C ASN A 70 -0.34 -2.28 0.04
N LEU A 71 0.46 -2.90 0.91
CA LEU A 71 0.74 -2.38 2.24
C LEU A 71 1.48 -1.05 2.18
N PHE A 72 2.51 -0.96 1.33
CA PHE A 72 3.23 0.27 1.05
C PHE A 72 2.31 1.35 0.48
N PHE A 73 1.50 0.99 -0.52
CA PHE A 73 0.53 1.90 -1.13
C PHE A 73 -0.41 2.48 -0.08
N LYS A 74 -1.00 1.63 0.77
CA LYS A 74 -1.90 2.03 1.85
C LYS A 74 -1.21 3.01 2.79
N ASN A 75 -0.01 2.70 3.27
CA ASN A 75 0.69 3.51 4.27
C ASN A 75 1.09 4.87 3.70
N ILE A 76 1.61 4.94 2.47
CA ILE A 76 1.94 6.24 1.88
C ILE A 76 0.69 7.07 1.64
N CYS A 77 -0.36 6.49 1.06
CA CYS A 77 -1.56 7.27 0.74
C CYS A 77 -2.26 7.77 2.01
N THR A 78 -2.18 7.00 3.11
CA THR A 78 -2.60 7.44 4.44
C THR A 78 -1.76 8.63 4.92
N HIS A 79 -0.43 8.55 4.81
CA HIS A 79 0.47 9.64 5.20
C HIS A 79 0.20 10.93 4.41
N VAL A 80 -0.05 10.81 3.10
CA VAL A 80 -0.42 11.94 2.24
C VAL A 80 -1.77 12.52 2.61
N TYR A 81 -2.77 11.67 2.91
CA TYR A 81 -4.09 12.11 3.32
C TYR A 81 -4.05 12.91 4.62
N GLN A 82 -3.27 12.44 5.60
CA GLN A 82 -3.08 13.12 6.89
C GLN A 82 -2.39 14.48 6.74
N ASN A 83 -1.46 14.60 5.80
CA ASN A 83 -0.70 15.82 5.56
C ASN A 83 -1.15 16.56 4.28
N LYS A 84 -2.40 16.35 3.85
CA LYS A 84 -2.90 16.82 2.54
C LYS A 84 -2.78 18.34 2.39
N ASN A 85 -3.01 19.08 3.47
CA ASN A 85 -2.98 20.55 3.48
C ASN A 85 -1.56 21.10 3.22
N THR A 86 -0.52 20.37 3.63
CA THR A 86 0.89 20.78 3.50
C THR A 86 1.52 20.23 2.23
N LEU A 87 1.20 18.98 1.87
CA LEU A 87 1.85 18.26 0.79
C LEU A 87 1.19 18.47 -0.58
N ILE A 88 -0.13 18.65 -0.62
CA ILE A 88 -0.86 18.75 -1.89
C ILE A 88 -1.10 20.22 -2.19
N LYS A 89 -0.37 20.73 -3.19
CA LYS A 89 -0.64 22.03 -3.78
C LYS A 89 -1.53 21.82 -5.00
N TYR A 90 -2.63 22.56 -5.08
CA TYR A 90 -3.49 22.55 -6.25
C TYR A 90 -3.09 23.70 -7.18
N LYS A 91 -3.04 23.42 -8.48
CA LYS A 91 -2.94 24.48 -9.47
C LYS A 91 -4.31 25.09 -9.69
N GLU A 92 -4.40 26.39 -9.52
CA GLU A 92 -5.58 27.15 -9.87
C GLU A 92 -5.58 27.40 -11.37
N HIS A 93 -6.60 26.89 -12.04
CA HIS A 93 -6.85 27.12 -13.46
C HIS A 93 -8.31 27.52 -13.61
N ASN A 94 -8.57 28.59 -14.38
CA ASN A 94 -9.93 29.10 -14.62
C ASN A 94 -10.80 28.17 -15.47
N TYR A 95 -10.25 27.06 -15.97
CA TYR A 95 -10.94 26.09 -16.82
C TYR A 95 -10.52 24.66 -16.45
N LYS A 96 -11.41 23.69 -16.73
CA LYS A 96 -11.17 22.29 -16.42
C LYS A 96 -10.09 21.71 -17.33
N LEU A 97 -8.94 21.35 -16.77
CA LEU A 97 -7.89 20.63 -17.47
C LEU A 97 -8.19 19.12 -17.53
N ARG A 98 -7.69 18.48 -18.60
CA ARG A 98 -7.72 17.01 -18.74
C ARG A 98 -6.79 16.31 -17.74
N THR A 99 -5.82 17.04 -17.17
CA THR A 99 -4.85 16.55 -16.18
C THR A 99 -5.29 16.88 -14.76
N PRO A 100 -4.92 16.06 -13.76
CA PRO A 100 -5.25 16.33 -12.37
C PRO A 100 -4.63 17.66 -11.90
N ASN A 101 -5.41 18.47 -11.17
CA ASN A 101 -4.98 19.77 -10.63
C ASN A 101 -3.89 19.71 -9.55
N ILE A 102 -3.26 18.56 -9.30
CA ILE A 102 -2.23 18.42 -8.27
C ILE A 102 -0.88 18.87 -8.83
N GLN A 103 -0.28 19.89 -8.23
CA GLN A 103 1.07 20.35 -8.53
C GLN A 103 2.08 19.35 -7.96
N MET A 104 2.96 18.84 -8.82
CA MET A 104 4.09 18.00 -8.43
C MET A 104 5.39 18.71 -8.71
N ASP A 105 6.30 18.69 -7.74
CA ASP A 105 7.66 19.18 -7.91
C ASP A 105 8.45 18.27 -8.86
N ARG A 106 9.29 18.86 -9.71
CA ARG A 106 10.11 18.10 -10.67
C ARG A 106 11.48 17.85 -10.07
N PHE A 107 11.78 16.59 -9.79
CA PHE A 107 13.11 16.17 -9.34
C PHE A 107 13.92 15.57 -10.50
N ARG A 108 15.13 16.10 -10.72
CA ARG A 108 16.08 15.56 -11.72
C ARG A 108 16.73 14.25 -11.28
N THR A 109 16.90 14.06 -9.97
CA THR A 109 17.57 12.89 -9.41
C THR A 109 16.59 11.78 -9.07
N THR A 110 17.05 10.53 -9.19
CA THR A 110 16.30 9.36 -8.75
C THR A 110 16.01 9.46 -7.25
N LYS A 111 17.00 9.82 -6.42
CA LYS A 111 16.81 10.01 -4.97
C LYS A 111 15.63 10.94 -4.63
N GLY A 112 15.51 12.08 -5.31
CA GLY A 112 14.36 12.99 -5.13
C GLY A 112 13.04 12.37 -5.58
N GLN A 113 13.03 11.64 -6.69
CA GLN A 113 11.84 10.88 -7.13
C GLN A 113 11.51 9.69 -6.23
N HIS A 114 12.47 9.21 -5.43
CA HIS A 114 12.33 8.17 -4.41
C HIS A 114 11.81 8.73 -3.07
N ALA A 115 11.69 10.05 -2.92
CA ALA A 115 11.15 10.66 -1.72
C ALA A 115 9.67 10.29 -1.51
N VAL A 116 9.32 9.94 -0.26
CA VAL A 116 7.98 9.51 0.15
C VAL A 116 6.92 10.53 -0.28
N ASN A 117 7.20 11.82 -0.13
CA ASN A 117 6.28 12.89 -0.49
C ASN A 117 5.96 12.89 -1.99
N TYR A 118 7.00 12.86 -2.84
CA TYR A 118 6.81 12.88 -4.29
C TYR A 118 6.01 11.67 -4.79
N ILE A 119 6.39 10.48 -4.33
CA ILE A 119 5.71 9.23 -4.71
C ILE A 119 4.32 9.20 -4.14
N GLY A 120 4.16 9.63 -2.90
CA GLY A 120 2.89 9.60 -2.23
C GLY A 120 1.87 10.45 -2.96
N ILE A 121 2.25 11.65 -3.39
CA ILE A 121 1.38 12.49 -4.20
C ILE A 121 1.06 11.78 -5.54
N LYS A 122 2.03 11.11 -6.15
CA LYS A 122 1.84 10.34 -7.39
C LYS A 122 0.95 9.11 -7.23
N LEU A 123 1.02 8.39 -6.11
CA LEU A 123 0.16 7.25 -5.83
C LEU A 123 -1.23 7.71 -5.38
N TYR A 124 -1.30 8.78 -4.60
CA TYR A 124 -2.55 9.37 -4.17
C TYR A 124 -3.36 9.87 -5.37
N SER A 125 -2.71 10.41 -6.40
CA SER A 125 -3.40 10.89 -7.61
C SER A 125 -4.14 9.77 -8.36
N THR A 126 -3.67 8.52 -8.32
CA THR A 126 -4.31 7.38 -9.00
C THR A 126 -5.55 6.85 -8.28
N ILE A 127 -5.75 7.23 -7.01
CA ILE A 127 -6.90 6.79 -6.21
C ILE A 127 -8.20 7.41 -6.78
N PRO A 128 -9.30 6.63 -6.85
CA PRO A 128 -10.61 7.15 -7.23
C PRO A 128 -11.06 8.34 -6.38
N GLN A 129 -11.66 9.35 -7.00
CA GLN A 129 -12.14 10.55 -6.32
C GLN A 129 -13.15 10.23 -5.20
N LYS A 130 -13.94 9.17 -5.37
CA LYS A 130 -14.88 8.66 -4.35
C LYS A 130 -14.20 8.45 -3.00
N ILE A 131 -13.01 7.84 -2.99
CA ILE A 131 -12.26 7.54 -1.77
C ILE A 131 -11.59 8.81 -1.21
N LYS A 132 -11.14 9.71 -2.09
CA LYS A 132 -10.46 10.96 -1.69
C LYS A 132 -11.37 11.94 -0.95
N ASN A 133 -12.67 11.94 -1.26
CA ASN A 133 -13.64 12.89 -0.73
C ASN A 133 -14.12 12.56 0.69
N HIS A 134 -13.65 11.48 1.32
CA HIS A 134 -13.98 11.20 2.71
C HIS A 134 -13.20 12.12 3.65
N GLU A 135 -13.89 12.79 4.57
CA GLU A 135 -13.28 13.65 5.58
C GLU A 135 -12.66 12.85 6.74
N ASN A 136 -13.27 11.71 7.08
CA ASN A 136 -12.82 10.88 8.19
C ASN A 136 -11.66 9.96 7.79
N ASP A 137 -10.51 10.12 8.46
CA ASP A 137 -9.30 9.29 8.30
C ASP A 137 -9.57 7.79 8.48
N LYS A 138 -10.42 7.43 9.45
CA LYS A 138 -10.77 6.01 9.69
C LYS A 138 -11.52 5.42 8.49
N LYS A 139 -12.47 6.18 7.93
CA LYS A 139 -13.26 5.75 6.77
C LYS A 139 -12.39 5.67 5.53
N PHE A 140 -11.51 6.65 5.32
CA PHE A 140 -10.52 6.65 4.24
C PHE A 140 -9.64 5.39 4.27
N LYS A 141 -9.03 5.07 5.42
CA LYS A 141 -8.18 3.88 5.59
C LYS A 141 -8.93 2.57 5.32
N LEU A 142 -10.19 2.49 5.74
CA LEU A 142 -11.03 1.30 5.57
C LEU A 142 -11.39 1.10 4.10
N GLU A 143 -11.85 2.14 3.42
CA GLU A 143 -12.21 2.07 1.99
C GLU A 143 -10.99 1.83 1.10
N LEU A 144 -9.86 2.48 1.41
CA LEU A 144 -8.60 2.25 0.70
C LEU A 144 -8.15 0.79 0.83
N LYS A 145 -8.22 0.22 2.03
CA LYS A 145 -7.92 -1.21 2.26
C LYS A 145 -8.87 -2.12 1.48
N GLY A 146 -10.16 -1.77 1.40
CA GLY A 146 -11.15 -2.49 0.60
C GLY A 146 -10.85 -2.45 -0.90
N TRP A 147 -10.54 -1.27 -1.42
CA TRP A 147 -10.17 -1.07 -2.82
C TRP A 147 -8.90 -1.85 -3.21
N LEU A 148 -7.85 -1.77 -2.40
CA LEU A 148 -6.60 -2.51 -2.64
C LEU A 148 -6.79 -4.03 -2.64
N LYS A 149 -7.69 -4.55 -1.79
CA LYS A 149 -8.03 -5.99 -1.80
C LYS A 149 -8.70 -6.43 -3.09
N LYS A 150 -9.55 -5.58 -3.69
CA LYS A 150 -10.16 -5.85 -5.00
C LYS A 150 -9.10 -5.87 -6.09
N VAL A 151 -8.20 -4.89 -6.09
CA VAL A 151 -7.09 -4.79 -7.05
C VAL A 151 -6.14 -6.00 -6.97
N GLN A 152 -5.91 -6.53 -5.77
CA GLN A 152 -5.08 -7.73 -5.56
C GLN A 152 -5.74 -9.04 -6.02
N GLY A 153 -7.07 -9.04 -6.15
CA GLY A 153 -7.86 -10.23 -6.41
C GLY A 153 -8.14 -10.49 -7.89
N ASN A 154 -7.94 -9.49 -8.74
CA ASN A 154 -7.91 -9.59 -10.20
C ASN A 154 -6.49 -9.95 -10.67
#